data_AF-A0AA43EP11-F1
#
_entry.id   AF-A0AA43EP11-F1
#
_cell.length_a   1.000
_cell.length_b   1.000
_cell.length_c   1.000
_cell.angle_alpha   90.00
_cell.angle_beta   90.00
_cell.angle_gamma   90.00
#
_symmetry.space_group_name_H-M   'P 1'
#
loop_
_entity.id
_entity.type
_entity.pdbx_description
1 polymer ?
#
loop_
_entity_poly.entity_id
_entity_poly.type
_entity_poly.pdbx_seq_one_letter_code
_entity_poly.pdbx_strand_id
1 'polypeptide(L)'
;YGTTRPGTLLKQLVPVKPDHWDVTQPGYLEIDLVSHSGASAAGEFLHTLDAVDIHTGWVERQAVMGKGQHGILQALRTIEQQLPFPLRGLDSDNGSEFINGHLVAFCRRHRIQFTRSRPYKKDDNAHVEQKNWTHVRKLIGWDRYETLEAQQALNALYADLRLFQNLFQPSLKLQCKERRGSRLLRRYDAPQTPFARVRASAAIDAAKVAALERLFQHTDPFVLAQRIGQHLDRLVTLRSRVSLAGPRSGARWRGWTFSPRAPQSRVASAETLAPIIGPGATIGSAGKATVGGNAGPTPHPRPGKNFK
;
A
#
# COMPACT_ATOMS: atom_id res chain seq x y z
N TYR A 1 9.87 17.04 40.65
CA TYR A 1 8.42 17.17 40.40
C TYR A 1 8.17 18.53 39.75
N GLY A 2 7.85 18.53 38.46
CA GLY A 2 7.57 19.73 37.67
C GLY A 2 6.58 19.34 36.58
N THR A 3 5.31 19.58 36.86
CA THR A 3 4.16 19.20 36.06
C THR A 3 3.80 20.30 35.07
N THR A 4 4.11 20.05 33.81
CA THR A 4 3.27 20.49 32.69
C THR A 4 3.24 19.33 31.70
N ARG A 5 2.16 18.56 31.68
CA ARG A 5 1.87 17.56 30.64
C ARG A 5 1.16 18.29 29.49
N PRO A 6 1.82 18.59 28.36
CA PRO A 6 1.16 19.25 27.22
C PRO A 6 0.31 18.26 26.39
N GLY A 7 0.37 16.96 26.72
CA GLY A 7 -0.12 15.88 25.87
C GLY A 7 -1.63 15.64 25.88
N THR A 8 -2.38 16.04 26.91
CA THR A 8 -3.82 15.74 27.00
C THR A 8 -4.66 16.67 26.13
N LEU A 9 -4.37 17.98 26.13
CA LEU A 9 -5.09 18.97 25.32
C LEU A 9 -4.86 18.76 23.82
N LEU A 10 -3.61 18.51 23.39
CA LEU A 10 -3.31 18.27 21.98
C LEU A 10 -3.95 16.97 21.47
N LYS A 11 -4.03 15.92 22.29
CA LYS A 11 -4.73 14.67 21.94
C LYS A 11 -6.25 14.84 21.81
N GLN A 12 -6.85 15.83 22.48
CA GLN A 12 -8.27 16.17 22.31
C GLN A 12 -8.50 16.94 20.99
N LEU A 13 -7.50 17.67 20.49
CA LEU A 13 -7.57 18.40 19.23
C LEU A 13 -7.46 17.52 17.99
N VAL A 14 -6.90 16.31 18.14
CA VAL A 14 -6.80 15.32 17.06
C VAL A 14 -7.84 14.23 17.31
N PRO A 15 -8.95 14.22 16.56
CA PRO A 15 -10.02 13.25 16.76
C PRO A 15 -9.51 11.83 16.52
N VAL A 16 -9.93 10.92 17.41
CA VAL A 16 -9.76 9.48 17.20
C VAL A 16 -10.81 9.05 16.20
N LYS A 17 -10.42 8.41 15.11
CA LYS A 17 -11.39 7.88 14.14
C LYS A 17 -11.38 6.35 14.20
N PRO A 18 -12.42 5.73 14.78
CA PRO A 18 -12.58 4.29 14.77
C PRO A 18 -12.96 3.84 13.35
N ASP A 19 -12.17 2.92 12.82
CA ASP A 19 -12.36 2.24 11.54
C ASP A 19 -11.96 3.09 10.32
N HIS A 20 -11.38 2.39 9.34
CA HIS A 20 -10.84 2.94 8.10
C HIS A 20 -11.77 4.03 7.57
N TRP A 21 -11.22 5.19 7.23
CA TRP A 21 -11.96 6.17 6.45
C TRP A 21 -12.66 5.44 5.29
N ASP A 22 -13.91 5.76 5.01
CA ASP A 22 -14.56 5.37 3.75
C ASP A 22 -13.91 6.20 2.63
N VAL A 23 -12.65 5.86 2.33
CA VAL A 23 -11.81 6.58 1.39
C VAL A 23 -12.19 6.12 0.00
N THR A 24 -13.01 6.94 -0.65
CA THR A 24 -13.43 6.74 -2.03
C THR A 24 -12.57 7.53 -3.03
N GLN A 25 -11.59 8.30 -2.55
CA GLN A 25 -10.72 9.12 -3.39
C GLN A 25 -9.29 9.27 -2.82
N PRO A 26 -8.27 9.52 -3.65
CA PRO A 26 -6.90 9.78 -3.19
C PRO A 26 -6.76 11.07 -2.36
N GLY A 27 -5.68 11.11 -1.58
CA GLY A 27 -5.29 12.26 -0.75
C GLY A 27 -5.36 11.99 0.74
N TYR A 28 -5.57 10.75 1.15
CA TYR A 28 -5.81 10.38 2.53
C TYR A 28 -4.70 9.41 2.95
N LEU A 29 -3.71 9.92 3.69
CA LEU A 29 -2.50 9.16 4.00
C LEU A 29 -2.52 8.63 5.44
N GLU A 30 -2.12 7.37 5.59
CA GLU A 30 -1.58 6.88 6.87
C GLU A 30 -0.08 7.21 6.93
N ILE A 31 0.38 7.72 8.08
CA ILE A 31 1.79 8.07 8.30
C ILE A 31 2.38 7.38 9.53
N ASP A 32 3.64 6.97 9.44
CA ASP A 32 4.38 6.36 10.55
C ASP A 32 5.89 6.66 10.46
N LEU A 33 6.61 6.51 11.59
CA LEU A 33 8.06 6.60 11.66
C LEU A 33 8.71 5.21 11.82
N VAL A 34 9.50 4.81 10.82
CA VAL A 34 10.32 3.60 10.90
C VAL A 34 11.71 3.95 11.45
N SER A 35 12.05 3.41 12.62
CA SER A 35 13.35 3.61 13.28
C SER A 35 14.52 2.90 12.57
N HIS A 36 15.62 3.63 12.35
CA HIS A 36 16.93 3.07 11.97
C HIS A 36 17.93 3.16 13.12
N SER A 37 17.54 2.61 14.28
CA SER A 37 18.34 2.62 15.50
C SER A 37 19.38 1.50 15.59
N GLY A 38 19.28 0.45 14.76
CA GLY A 38 20.02 -0.78 15.06
C GLY A 38 19.59 -1.37 16.40
N ALA A 39 20.57 -1.95 17.08
CA ALA A 39 20.42 -2.54 18.40
C ALA A 39 20.26 -1.52 19.54
N SER A 40 20.42 -0.21 19.28
CA SER A 40 20.39 0.82 20.33
C SER A 40 19.56 2.03 19.91
N ALA A 41 18.53 2.37 20.69
CA ALA A 41 17.75 3.60 20.51
C ALA A 41 18.35 4.80 21.28
N ALA A 42 19.61 4.71 21.72
CA ALA A 42 20.30 5.82 22.36
C ALA A 42 20.81 6.84 21.33
N GLY A 43 20.84 8.11 21.74
CA GLY A 43 21.29 9.22 20.90
C GLY A 43 20.34 9.54 19.75
N GLU A 44 20.80 10.42 18.86
CA GLU A 44 20.08 10.79 17.65
C GLU A 44 20.43 9.84 16.50
N PHE A 45 19.45 9.45 15.71
CA PHE A 45 19.58 8.55 14.57
C PHE A 45 18.43 8.80 13.58
N LEU A 46 18.51 8.21 12.40
CA LEU A 46 17.55 8.42 11.34
C LEU A 46 16.25 7.65 11.57
N HIS A 47 15.16 8.29 11.17
CA HIS A 47 13.87 7.67 10.96
C HIS A 47 13.45 7.84 9.51
N THR A 48 12.63 6.93 9.02
CA THR A 48 11.87 7.13 7.79
C THR A 48 10.46 7.52 8.14
N LEU A 49 10.03 8.70 7.71
CA LEU A 49 8.62 9.01 7.60
C LEU A 49 8.08 8.28 6.37
N ASP A 50 7.23 7.27 6.59
CA ASP A 50 6.49 6.56 5.55
C ASP A 50 5.07 7.12 5.49
N ALA A 51 4.58 7.42 4.28
CA ALA A 51 3.26 7.98 4.04
C ALA A 51 2.57 7.20 2.92
N VAL A 52 1.39 6.65 3.22
CA VAL A 52 0.68 5.71 2.34
C VAL A 52 -0.74 6.17 2.10
N ASP A 53 -1.09 6.43 0.84
CA ASP A 53 -2.46 6.76 0.46
C ASP A 53 -3.36 5.52 0.54
N ILE A 54 -4.43 5.62 1.33
CA ILE A 54 -5.35 4.51 1.59
C ILE A 54 -6.12 4.10 0.32
N HIS A 55 -6.45 5.06 -0.55
CA HIS A 55 -7.22 4.78 -1.75
C HIS A 55 -6.41 3.99 -2.78
N THR A 56 -5.23 4.50 -3.12
CA THR A 56 -4.41 4.06 -4.26
C THR A 56 -3.26 3.13 -3.84
N GLY A 57 -2.89 3.13 -2.56
CA GLY A 57 -1.68 2.47 -2.07
C GLY A 57 -0.39 3.17 -2.50
N TRP A 58 -0.48 4.44 -2.95
CA TRP A 58 0.65 5.29 -3.30
C TRP A 58 1.50 5.55 -2.07
N VAL A 59 2.82 5.45 -2.21
CA VAL A 59 3.77 5.57 -1.09
C VAL A 59 4.75 6.70 -1.35
N GLU A 60 4.95 7.56 -0.35
CA GLU A 60 5.98 8.58 -0.32
C GLU A 60 6.77 8.51 0.98
N ARG A 61 8.08 8.74 0.91
CA ARG A 61 8.97 8.62 2.07
C ARG A 61 10.01 9.71 2.11
N GLN A 62 10.38 10.08 3.33
CA GLN A 62 11.47 10.99 3.63
C GLN A 62 12.25 10.51 4.86
N ALA A 63 13.57 10.49 4.75
CA ALA A 63 14.45 10.25 5.89
C ALA A 63 14.59 11.53 6.72
N VAL A 64 14.37 11.43 8.02
CA VAL A 64 14.46 12.51 8.99
C VAL A 64 15.47 12.15 10.08
N MET A 65 16.24 13.14 10.53
CA MET A 65 17.12 12.98 11.69
C MET A 65 16.31 13.15 12.97
N GLY A 66 16.40 12.15 13.86
CA GLY A 66 15.66 12.10 15.11
C GLY A 66 14.14 12.10 14.91
N LYS A 67 13.42 12.46 15.99
CA LYS A 67 11.95 12.59 16.02
C LYS A 67 11.50 14.04 16.20
N GLY A 68 12.35 14.99 15.79
CA GLY A 68 12.08 16.41 15.95
C GLY A 68 10.86 16.85 15.13
N GLN A 69 9.95 17.57 15.77
CA GLN A 69 8.69 18.02 15.16
C GLN A 69 8.92 18.86 13.89
N HIS A 70 9.96 19.69 13.89
CA HIS A 70 10.35 20.51 12.73
C HIS A 70 10.78 19.64 11.54
N GLY A 71 11.64 18.65 11.77
CA GLY A 71 12.12 17.74 10.74
C GLY A 71 10.99 16.92 10.10
N ILE A 72 10.05 16.44 10.93
CA ILE A 72 8.87 15.72 10.45
C ILE A 72 7.96 16.63 9.62
N LEU A 73 7.72 17.86 10.07
CA LEU A 73 6.91 18.81 9.30
C LEU A 73 7.57 19.15 7.95
N GLN A 74 8.89 19.33 7.91
CA GLN A 74 9.61 19.57 6.66
C GLN A 74 9.49 18.36 5.72
N ALA A 75 9.64 17.14 6.25
CA ALA A 75 9.44 15.92 5.48
C ALA A 75 8.02 15.79 4.93
N LEU A 76 6.99 16.10 5.72
CA LEU A 76 5.60 16.12 5.27
C LEU A 76 5.35 17.14 4.15
N ARG A 77 5.98 18.33 4.21
CA ARG A 77 5.89 19.31 3.12
C ARG A 77 6.55 18.81 1.84
N THR A 78 7.69 18.14 1.95
CA THR A 78 8.33 17.50 0.79
C THR A 78 7.41 16.44 0.18
N ILE A 79 6.78 15.62 1.02
CA ILE A 79 5.81 14.60 0.58
C ILE A 79 4.61 15.27 -0.10
N GLU A 80 4.01 16.30 0.51
CA GLU A 80 2.87 17.05 -0.06
C GLU A 80 3.18 17.57 -1.47
N GLN A 81 4.40 18.06 -1.71
CA GLN A 81 4.85 18.54 -3.02
C GLN A 81 5.05 17.43 -4.06
N GLN A 82 5.38 16.22 -3.61
CA GLN A 82 5.64 15.06 -4.46
C GLN A 82 4.37 14.32 -4.88
N LEU A 83 3.29 14.45 -4.11
CA LEU A 83 2.03 13.76 -4.38
C LEU A 83 1.42 14.20 -5.73
N PRO A 84 0.87 13.25 -6.50
CA PRO A 84 0.17 13.58 -7.74
C PRO A 84 -1.27 14.03 -7.51
N PHE A 85 -1.71 14.13 -6.25
CA PHE A 85 -3.05 14.54 -5.84
C PHE A 85 -2.97 15.39 -4.56
N PRO A 86 -4.01 16.21 -4.26
CA PRO A 86 -4.02 17.01 -3.04
C PRO A 86 -3.94 16.17 -1.78
N LEU A 87 -3.19 16.63 -0.78
CA LEU A 87 -3.24 16.07 0.57
C LEU A 87 -4.52 16.56 1.26
N ARG A 88 -5.41 15.62 1.59
CA ARG A 88 -6.75 15.86 2.17
C ARG A 88 -6.82 15.42 3.62
N GLY A 89 -6.13 14.34 3.97
CA GLY A 89 -6.12 13.82 5.33
C GLY A 89 -4.81 13.13 5.69
N LEU A 90 -4.47 13.21 6.97
CA LEU A 90 -3.40 12.48 7.61
C LEU A 90 -3.97 11.68 8.78
N ASP A 91 -3.60 10.41 8.87
CA ASP A 91 -3.86 9.56 10.02
C ASP A 91 -2.54 9.04 10.57
N SER A 92 -2.27 9.31 11.85
CA SER A 92 -1.05 8.87 12.51
C SER A 92 -1.38 7.95 13.69
N ASP A 93 -0.35 7.29 14.22
CA ASP A 93 -0.45 6.70 15.53
C ASP A 93 -0.49 7.77 16.65
N ASN A 94 -0.44 7.31 17.90
CA ASN A 94 -0.47 8.19 19.08
C ASN A 94 0.91 8.73 19.50
N GLY A 95 1.91 8.63 18.61
CA GLY A 95 3.26 9.10 18.83
C GLY A 95 3.33 10.60 19.10
N SER A 96 4.18 11.01 20.05
CA SER A 96 4.39 12.43 20.37
C SER A 96 5.08 13.18 19.23
N GLU A 97 5.75 12.45 18.34
CA GLU A 97 6.31 12.95 17.09
C GLU A 97 5.24 13.57 16.18
N PHE A 98 4.02 13.03 16.18
CA PHE A 98 2.90 13.49 15.34
C PHE A 98 1.90 14.34 16.10
N ILE A 99 1.61 14.01 17.37
CA ILE A 99 0.66 14.77 18.19
C ILE A 99 1.34 16.01 18.78
N ASN A 100 1.57 17.02 17.94
CA ASN A 100 2.20 18.27 18.30
C ASN A 100 1.53 19.51 17.67
N GLY A 101 1.78 20.69 18.24
CA GLY A 101 1.18 21.93 17.80
C GLY A 101 1.56 22.36 16.37
N HIS A 102 2.77 22.02 15.91
CA HIS A 102 3.21 22.36 14.54
C HIS A 102 2.43 21.57 13.49
N LEU A 103 2.25 20.26 13.70
CA LEU A 103 1.49 19.43 12.76
C LEU A 103 0.01 19.80 12.77
N VAL A 104 -0.58 20.05 13.95
CA VAL A 104 -1.96 20.55 14.06
C VAL A 104 -2.12 21.89 13.33
N ALA A 105 -1.20 22.84 13.50
CA ALA A 105 -1.25 24.13 12.83
C ALA A 105 -1.10 24.01 11.31
N PHE A 106 -0.19 23.14 10.84
CA PHE A 106 -0.02 22.83 9.42
C PHE A 106 -1.32 22.27 8.83
N CYS A 107 -1.89 21.24 9.45
CA CYS A 107 -3.12 20.62 8.98
C CYS A 107 -4.28 21.62 8.94
N ARG A 108 -4.44 22.45 9.99
CA ARG A 108 -5.47 23.50 10.02
C ARG A 108 -5.28 24.52 8.90
N ARG A 109 -4.06 25.02 8.70
CA ARG A 109 -3.75 26.03 7.67
C ARG A 109 -4.00 25.50 6.25
N HIS A 110 -3.66 24.23 6.00
CA HIS A 110 -3.81 23.59 4.70
C HIS A 110 -5.18 22.90 4.53
N ARG A 111 -6.08 23.00 5.53
CA ARG A 111 -7.40 22.33 5.57
C ARG A 111 -7.29 20.82 5.37
N ILE A 112 -6.23 20.22 5.91
CA ILE A 112 -6.00 18.77 5.95
C ILE A 112 -6.69 18.23 7.20
N GLN A 113 -7.51 17.20 7.03
CA GLN A 113 -8.09 16.46 8.14
C GLN A 113 -6.99 15.67 8.86
N PHE A 114 -6.78 15.94 10.15
CA PHE A 114 -5.82 15.16 10.94
C PHE A 114 -6.57 14.26 11.93
N THR A 115 -6.37 12.95 11.84
CA THR A 115 -6.91 11.96 12.78
C THR A 115 -5.78 11.14 13.40
N ARG A 116 -6.13 10.38 14.43
CA ARG A 116 -5.23 9.40 15.04
C ARG A 116 -5.93 8.07 15.29
N SER A 117 -5.17 7.00 15.25
CA SER A 117 -5.65 5.67 15.61
C SER A 117 -6.05 5.54 17.08
N ARG A 118 -6.89 4.55 17.38
CA ARG A 118 -7.24 4.25 18.77
C ARG A 118 -6.04 3.68 19.52
N PRO A 119 -5.83 4.05 20.80
CA PRO A 119 -4.83 3.41 21.63
C PRO A 119 -4.99 1.88 21.61
N TYR A 120 -3.89 1.17 21.38
CA TYR A 120 -3.81 -0.31 21.36
C TYR A 120 -4.62 -1.01 20.25
N LYS A 121 -4.89 -0.33 19.12
CA LYS A 121 -5.55 -0.90 17.94
C LYS A 121 -4.65 -0.85 16.70
N LYS A 122 -3.74 -1.83 16.59
CA LYS A 122 -2.79 -1.98 15.46
C LYS A 122 -3.46 -2.06 14.08
N ASP A 123 -4.69 -2.57 14.01
CA ASP A 123 -5.39 -2.73 12.74
C ASP A 123 -5.85 -1.38 12.14
N ASP A 124 -5.83 -0.29 12.90
CA ASP A 124 -6.23 1.04 12.45
C ASP A 124 -5.23 1.64 11.43
N ASN A 125 -3.93 1.25 11.50
CA ASN A 125 -2.84 1.75 10.63
C ASN A 125 -2.29 0.67 9.69
N ALA A 126 -3.14 -0.29 9.30
CA ALA A 126 -2.69 -1.51 8.64
C ALA A 126 -2.01 -1.26 7.28
N HIS A 127 -2.35 -0.18 6.57
CA HIS A 127 -1.78 0.11 5.25
C HIS A 127 -0.32 0.55 5.39
N VAL A 128 -0.03 1.50 6.28
CA VAL A 128 1.34 1.95 6.54
C VAL A 128 2.17 0.86 7.20
N GLU A 129 1.62 0.07 8.13
CA GLU A 129 2.35 -1.04 8.75
C GLU A 129 2.83 -2.07 7.71
N GLN A 130 1.97 -2.41 6.73
CA GLN A 130 2.34 -3.32 5.64
C GLN A 130 3.47 -2.73 4.77
N LYS A 131 3.42 -1.43 4.49
CA LYS A 131 4.41 -0.73 3.65
C LYS A 131 5.72 -0.52 4.40
N ASN A 132 5.71 -0.22 5.68
CA ASN A 132 6.90 -0.22 6.53
C ASN A 132 7.68 -1.53 6.42
N TRP A 133 6.99 -2.68 6.46
CA TRP A 133 7.66 -3.96 6.30
C TRP A 133 8.20 -4.19 4.88
N THR A 134 7.34 -3.99 3.86
CA THR A 134 7.69 -4.32 2.47
C THR A 134 8.64 -3.31 1.80
N HIS A 135 8.49 -2.03 2.09
CA HIS A 135 9.11 -0.90 1.38
C HIS A 135 10.26 -0.27 2.18
N VAL A 136 10.37 -0.55 3.49
CA VAL A 136 11.50 -0.11 4.32
C VAL A 136 12.28 -1.30 4.85
N ARG A 137 11.70 -2.14 5.72
CA ARG A 137 12.44 -3.20 6.44
C ARG A 137 13.02 -4.27 5.54
N LYS A 138 12.29 -4.72 4.52
CA LYS A 138 12.83 -5.70 3.57
C LYS A 138 14.00 -5.21 2.73
N LEU A 139 14.09 -3.90 2.51
CA LEU A 139 15.11 -3.30 1.64
C LEU A 139 16.32 -2.85 2.45
N ILE A 140 16.08 -2.13 3.54
CA ILE A 140 17.12 -1.45 4.33
C ILE A 140 17.45 -2.21 5.62
N GLY A 141 16.56 -3.09 6.08
CA GLY A 141 16.75 -3.86 7.30
C GLY A 141 16.49 -3.06 8.59
N TRP A 142 17.30 -3.36 9.60
CA TRP A 142 17.24 -2.75 10.93
C TRP A 142 18.54 -2.05 11.29
N ASP A 143 19.43 -1.82 10.33
CA ASP A 143 20.72 -1.19 10.58
C ASP A 143 20.57 0.21 11.18
N ARG A 144 21.62 0.65 11.90
CA ARG A 144 21.68 1.99 12.48
C ARG A 144 22.23 2.99 11.48
N TYR A 145 21.57 4.13 11.34
CA TYR A 145 22.06 5.26 10.56
C TYR A 145 21.95 6.55 11.36
N GLU A 146 23.02 7.32 11.47
CA GLU A 146 23.05 8.53 12.33
C GLU A 146 23.78 9.72 11.70
N THR A 147 24.20 9.62 10.44
CA THR A 147 24.93 10.69 9.74
C THR A 147 24.05 11.40 8.72
N LEU A 148 24.35 12.68 8.46
CA LEU A 148 23.70 13.44 7.38
C LEU A 148 23.95 12.81 6.00
N GLU A 149 25.13 12.22 5.81
CA GLU A 149 25.45 11.48 4.58
C GLU A 149 24.51 10.28 4.38
N ALA A 150 24.24 9.52 5.45
CA ALA A 150 23.27 8.43 5.40
C ALA A 150 21.85 8.94 5.13
N GLN A 151 21.49 10.12 5.66
CA GLN A 151 20.19 10.75 5.38
C GLN A 151 20.05 11.11 3.90
N GLN A 152 21.08 11.71 3.31
CA GLN A 152 21.12 12.05 1.89
C GLN A 152 21.05 10.78 1.04
N ALA A 153 21.79 9.74 1.39
CA ALA A 153 21.76 8.45 0.69
C ALA A 153 20.38 7.77 0.78
N LEU A 154 19.71 7.81 1.93
CA LEU A 154 18.35 7.29 2.08
C LEU A 154 17.35 8.08 1.23
N ASN A 155 17.46 9.41 1.21
CA ASN A 155 16.57 10.24 0.40
C ASN A 155 16.80 10.05 -1.10
N ALA A 156 18.05 9.83 -1.54
CA ALA A 156 18.36 9.46 -2.92
C ALA A 156 17.75 8.11 -3.29
N LEU A 157 17.87 7.10 -2.41
CA LEU A 157 17.20 5.82 -2.56
C LEU A 157 15.66 6.00 -2.68
N TYR A 158 15.07 6.88 -1.87
CA TYR A 158 13.62 7.11 -1.84
C TYR A 158 13.11 7.83 -3.08
N ALA A 159 13.91 8.73 -3.66
CA ALA A 159 13.60 9.37 -4.94
C ALA A 159 13.45 8.34 -6.08
N ASP A 160 14.23 7.26 -6.08
CA ASP A 160 14.12 6.20 -7.08
C ASP A 160 13.07 5.15 -6.70
N LEU A 161 13.00 4.76 -5.43
CA LEU A 161 12.02 3.76 -4.96
C LEU A 161 10.57 4.23 -5.13
N ARG A 162 10.28 5.52 -4.90
CA ARG A 162 8.91 6.04 -5.13
C ARG A 162 8.47 5.86 -6.58
N LEU A 163 9.38 6.05 -7.54
CA LEU A 163 9.06 5.84 -8.95
C LEU A 163 8.83 4.36 -9.22
N PHE A 164 9.75 3.50 -8.76
CA PHE A 164 9.66 2.07 -9.01
C PHE A 164 8.36 1.48 -8.43
N GLN A 165 8.09 1.77 -7.16
CA GLN A 165 7.01 1.14 -6.40
C GLN A 165 5.63 1.68 -6.79
N ASN A 166 5.53 2.97 -7.13
CA ASN A 166 4.24 3.56 -7.51
C ASN A 166 3.90 3.31 -8.99
N LEU A 167 4.90 3.33 -9.88
CA LEU A 167 4.67 3.21 -11.32
C LEU A 167 4.64 1.77 -11.82
N PHE A 168 5.51 0.89 -11.28
CA PHE A 168 5.78 -0.42 -11.87
C PHE A 168 5.44 -1.61 -10.96
N GLN A 169 5.33 -1.43 -9.64
CA GLN A 169 5.08 -2.54 -8.73
C GLN A 169 3.59 -2.74 -8.43
N PRO A 170 2.94 -3.81 -8.92
CA PRO A 170 1.55 -4.08 -8.58
C PRO A 170 1.43 -4.57 -7.13
N SER A 171 0.35 -4.17 -6.47
CA SER A 171 -0.02 -4.65 -5.14
C SER A 171 -1.49 -5.06 -5.11
N LEU A 172 -1.82 -5.99 -4.21
CA LEU A 172 -3.20 -6.32 -3.85
C LEU A 172 -3.70 -5.34 -2.79
N LYS A 173 -4.96 -4.93 -2.89
CA LYS A 173 -5.70 -4.19 -1.88
C LYS A 173 -6.80 -5.07 -1.32
N LEU A 174 -6.92 -5.10 0.01
CA LEU A 174 -7.99 -5.81 0.69
C LEU A 174 -9.32 -5.09 0.43
N GLN A 175 -10.28 -5.78 -0.18
CA GLN A 175 -11.61 -5.24 -0.46
C GLN A 175 -12.56 -5.44 0.74
N CYS A 176 -12.61 -6.66 1.28
CA CYS A 176 -13.44 -6.94 2.44
C CYS A 176 -12.92 -8.12 3.27
N LYS A 177 -13.36 -8.15 4.53
CA LYS A 177 -13.19 -9.26 5.47
C LYS A 177 -14.58 -9.83 5.77
N GLU A 178 -14.80 -11.11 5.50
CA GLU A 178 -16.06 -11.80 5.78
C GLU A 178 -15.82 -12.90 6.81
N ARG A 179 -16.56 -12.90 7.92
CA ARG A 179 -16.50 -13.98 8.92
C ARG A 179 -17.53 -15.06 8.58
N ARG A 180 -17.08 -16.28 8.31
CA ARG A 180 -17.94 -17.46 8.12
C ARG A 180 -17.67 -18.46 9.24
N GLY A 181 -18.55 -18.48 10.24
CA GLY A 181 -18.35 -19.23 11.48
C GLY A 181 -17.06 -18.81 12.20
N SER A 182 -16.16 -19.76 12.44
CA SER A 182 -14.86 -19.50 13.06
C SER A 182 -13.81 -18.90 12.12
N ARG A 183 -14.03 -18.91 10.80
CA ARG A 183 -13.04 -18.49 9.80
C ARG A 183 -13.23 -17.04 9.35
N LEU A 184 -12.11 -16.32 9.19
CA LEU A 184 -12.07 -14.98 8.58
C LEU A 184 -11.56 -15.08 7.15
N LEU A 185 -12.44 -14.87 6.17
CA LEU A 185 -12.12 -14.82 4.75
C LEU A 185 -11.74 -13.39 4.36
N ARG A 186 -10.70 -13.26 3.53
CA ARG A 186 -10.21 -11.98 3.01
C ARG A 186 -10.34 -12.00 1.50
N ARG A 187 -11.03 -11.01 0.93
CA ARG A 187 -11.15 -10.83 -0.53
C ARG A 187 -10.29 -9.66 -0.95
N TYR A 188 -9.46 -9.88 -1.95
CA TYR A 188 -8.55 -8.88 -2.51
C TYR A 188 -8.98 -8.51 -3.92
N ASP A 189 -8.58 -7.33 -4.38
CA ASP A 189 -8.71 -6.91 -5.77
C ASP A 189 -7.74 -7.67 -6.69
N ALA A 190 -7.80 -7.38 -7.98
CA ALA A 190 -6.74 -7.79 -8.91
C ALA A 190 -5.47 -6.96 -8.65
N PRO A 191 -4.26 -7.53 -8.82
CA PRO A 191 -3.02 -6.77 -8.68
C PRO A 191 -2.99 -5.56 -9.59
N GLN A 192 -2.81 -4.37 -9.00
CA GLN A 192 -2.70 -3.10 -9.73
C GLN A 192 -1.59 -2.23 -9.12
N THR A 193 -0.90 -1.45 -9.95
CA THR A 193 0.06 -0.45 -9.46
C THR A 193 -0.69 0.73 -8.83
N PRO A 194 -0.08 1.44 -7.87
CA PRO A 194 -0.65 2.69 -7.37
C PRO A 194 -0.95 3.70 -8.49
N PHE A 195 -0.06 3.79 -9.49
CA PHE A 195 -0.29 4.61 -10.68
C PHE A 195 -1.55 4.21 -11.46
N ALA A 196 -1.80 2.91 -11.67
CA ALA A 196 -3.01 2.46 -12.34
C ALA A 196 -4.28 2.86 -11.56
N ARG A 197 -4.24 2.80 -10.21
CA ARG A 197 -5.36 3.25 -9.36
C ARG A 197 -5.54 4.77 -9.39
N VAL A 198 -4.44 5.53 -9.42
CA VAL A 198 -4.45 6.99 -9.61
C VAL A 198 -5.10 7.34 -10.95
N ARG A 199 -4.67 6.73 -12.05
CA ARG A 199 -5.22 6.96 -13.40
C ARG A 199 -6.71 6.62 -13.50
N ALA A 200 -7.18 5.60 -12.76
CA ALA A 200 -8.59 5.22 -12.72
C ALA A 200 -9.47 6.13 -11.84
N SER A 201 -8.87 7.05 -11.07
CA SER A 201 -9.63 7.91 -10.16
C SER A 201 -10.13 9.18 -10.85
N ALA A 202 -11.44 9.41 -10.81
CA ALA A 202 -12.06 10.63 -11.34
C ALA A 202 -11.75 11.89 -10.52
N ALA A 203 -11.18 11.75 -9.32
CA ALA A 203 -10.91 12.85 -8.39
C ALA A 203 -9.56 13.55 -8.62
N ILE A 204 -8.81 13.14 -9.65
CA ILE A 204 -7.45 13.64 -9.93
C ILE A 204 -7.47 14.49 -11.21
N ASP A 205 -6.72 15.59 -11.17
CA ASP A 205 -6.50 16.46 -12.32
C ASP A 205 -5.87 15.70 -13.50
N ALA A 206 -6.49 15.79 -14.68
CA ALA A 206 -6.02 15.19 -15.91
C ALA A 206 -4.58 15.61 -16.25
N ALA A 207 -4.17 16.84 -15.93
CA ALA A 207 -2.79 17.30 -16.14
C ALA A 207 -1.78 16.54 -15.28
N LYS A 208 -2.16 16.18 -14.03
CA LYS A 208 -1.32 15.38 -13.13
C LYS A 208 -1.23 13.94 -13.61
N VAL A 209 -2.34 13.36 -14.07
CA VAL A 209 -2.35 12.01 -14.66
C VAL A 209 -1.47 11.96 -15.91
N ALA A 210 -1.60 12.93 -16.82
CA ALA A 210 -0.76 13.03 -18.02
C ALA A 210 0.74 13.21 -17.69
N ALA A 211 1.06 13.96 -16.63
CA ALA A 211 2.45 14.09 -16.16
C ALA A 211 3.01 12.75 -15.66
N LEU A 212 2.21 11.96 -14.93
CA LEU A 212 2.59 10.62 -14.50
C LEU A 212 2.69 9.63 -15.67
N GLU A 213 1.83 9.73 -16.67
CA GLU A 213 1.92 8.91 -17.89
C GLU A 213 3.22 9.18 -18.65
N ARG A 214 3.60 10.45 -18.80
CA ARG A 214 4.92 10.80 -19.37
C ARG A 214 6.04 10.22 -18.53
N LEU A 215 5.98 10.35 -17.20
CA LEU A 215 7.00 9.80 -16.32
C LEU A 215 7.11 8.28 -16.46
N PHE A 216 5.99 7.56 -16.52
CA PHE A 216 5.93 6.12 -16.75
C PHE A 216 6.57 5.73 -18.10
N GLN A 217 6.25 6.44 -19.18
CA GLN A 217 6.77 6.17 -20.53
C GLN A 217 8.28 6.40 -20.65
N HIS A 218 8.83 7.37 -19.89
CA HIS A 218 10.24 7.76 -19.98
C HIS A 218 11.11 7.15 -18.88
N THR A 219 10.56 6.28 -18.02
CA THR A 219 11.31 5.62 -16.95
C THR A 219 11.53 4.16 -17.32
N ASP A 220 12.79 3.79 -17.55
CA ASP A 220 13.17 2.38 -17.70
C ASP A 220 13.24 1.71 -16.32
N PRO A 221 12.37 0.71 -16.04
CA PRO A 221 12.32 0.06 -14.73
C PRO A 221 13.58 -0.77 -14.41
N PHE A 222 14.34 -1.21 -15.41
CA PHE A 222 15.59 -1.98 -15.22
C PHE A 222 16.75 -1.06 -14.84
N VAL A 223 16.89 0.07 -15.52
CA VAL A 223 17.87 1.11 -15.14
C VAL A 223 17.57 1.63 -13.74
N LEU A 224 16.30 1.87 -13.44
CA LEU A 224 15.86 2.28 -12.11
C LEU A 224 16.16 1.22 -11.04
N ALA A 225 15.90 -0.06 -11.33
CA ALA A 225 16.23 -1.16 -10.42
C ALA A 225 17.74 -1.27 -10.15
N GLN A 226 18.59 -1.05 -11.16
CA GLN A 226 20.05 -1.04 -11.00
C GLN A 226 20.50 0.11 -10.10
N ARG A 227 19.98 1.32 -10.31
CA ARG A 227 20.27 2.49 -9.46
C ARG A 227 19.83 2.27 -8.01
N ILE A 228 18.64 1.70 -7.80
CA ILE A 228 18.16 1.29 -6.47
C ILE A 228 19.15 0.32 -5.82
N GLY A 229 19.66 -0.67 -6.56
CA GLY A 229 20.70 -1.58 -6.07
C GLY A 229 21.96 -0.85 -5.62
N GLN A 230 22.45 0.11 -6.42
CA GLN A 230 23.61 0.93 -6.08
C GLN A 230 23.38 1.78 -4.82
N HIS A 231 22.19 2.36 -4.67
CA HIS A 231 21.81 3.10 -3.46
C HIS A 231 21.78 2.20 -2.22
N LEU A 232 21.25 0.99 -2.33
CA LEU A 232 21.25 0.01 -1.24
C LEU A 232 22.68 -0.41 -0.86
N ASP A 233 23.53 -0.69 -1.85
CA ASP A 233 24.94 -1.02 -1.61
C ASP A 233 25.67 0.16 -0.93
N ARG A 234 25.40 1.40 -1.35
CA ARG A 234 25.95 2.60 -0.69
C ARG A 234 25.50 2.69 0.76
N LEU A 235 24.22 2.47 1.06
CA LEU A 235 23.70 2.51 2.42
C LEU A 235 24.36 1.48 3.34
N VAL A 236 24.66 0.29 2.84
CA VAL A 236 25.39 -0.72 3.63
C VAL A 236 26.75 -0.20 4.11
N THR A 237 27.41 0.66 3.33
CA THR A 237 28.70 1.27 3.73
C THR A 237 28.56 2.36 4.81
N LEU A 238 27.37 2.97 4.92
CA LEU A 238 27.09 4.09 5.81
C LEU A 238 26.45 3.67 7.15
N ARG A 239 26.22 2.37 7.36
CA ARG A 239 25.68 1.88 8.62
C ARG A 239 26.65 2.14 9.78
N SER A 240 26.11 2.59 10.91
CA SER A 240 26.89 2.76 12.13
C SER A 240 27.37 1.41 12.65
N ARG A 241 28.66 1.34 12.99
CA ARG A 241 29.28 0.11 13.54
C ARG A 241 29.11 -0.03 15.05
N VAL A 242 28.11 0.59 15.66
CA VAL A 242 27.92 0.53 17.12
C VAL A 242 27.83 -0.94 17.54
N SER A 243 28.90 -1.39 18.19
CA SER A 243 29.21 -2.77 18.49
C SER A 243 28.29 -3.29 19.59
N LEU A 244 27.21 -3.97 19.23
CA LEU A 244 26.64 -5.01 20.09
C LEU A 244 26.36 -6.23 19.23
N ALA A 245 26.84 -7.38 19.70
CA ALA A 245 26.71 -8.68 19.04
C ALA A 245 25.24 -9.10 18.94
N GLY A 246 24.54 -8.61 17.91
CA GLY A 246 23.26 -9.13 17.45
C GLY A 246 23.46 -9.98 16.19
N PRO A 247 22.54 -10.91 15.89
CA PRO A 247 22.64 -11.71 14.68
C PRO A 247 22.68 -10.78 13.47
N ARG A 248 23.70 -10.95 12.63
CA ARG A 248 23.83 -10.29 11.34
C ARG A 248 22.67 -10.72 10.43
N SER A 249 21.52 -10.07 10.55
CA SER A 249 20.44 -10.26 9.59
C SER A 249 20.74 -9.40 8.36
N GLY A 250 21.24 -10.05 7.32
CA GLY A 250 21.53 -9.43 6.03
C GLY A 250 21.17 -10.40 4.93
N ALA A 251 19.88 -10.67 4.74
CA ALA A 251 19.44 -11.21 3.47
C ALA A 251 19.76 -10.13 2.42
N ARG A 252 20.86 -10.30 1.67
CA ARG A 252 21.24 -9.42 0.57
C ARG A 252 20.04 -9.35 -0.39
N TRP A 253 19.50 -8.16 -0.61
CA TRP A 253 18.43 -7.93 -1.56
C TRP A 253 18.88 -8.46 -2.94
N ARG A 254 18.18 -9.48 -3.48
CA ARG A 254 18.58 -10.21 -4.70
C ARG A 254 17.86 -9.72 -5.96
N GLY A 255 17.67 -8.41 -6.09
CA GLY A 255 17.01 -7.86 -7.28
C GLY A 255 15.49 -7.97 -7.26
N TRP A 256 14.85 -7.23 -8.16
CA TRP A 256 13.45 -7.43 -8.51
C TRP A 256 13.37 -8.55 -9.54
N THR A 257 12.78 -9.70 -9.17
CA THR A 257 12.42 -10.73 -10.15
C THR A 257 11.08 -10.33 -10.78
N PHE A 258 11.13 -9.65 -11.92
CA PHE A 258 9.96 -9.53 -12.79
C PHE A 258 9.66 -10.91 -13.35
N SER A 259 8.77 -11.64 -12.67
CA SER A 259 8.34 -12.96 -13.12
C SER A 259 7.54 -12.78 -14.43
N PRO A 260 7.96 -13.36 -15.58
CA PRO A 260 7.26 -13.16 -16.85
C PRO A 260 5.91 -13.91 -16.93
N ARG A 261 5.51 -14.62 -15.87
CA ARG A 261 4.27 -15.39 -15.88
C ARG A 261 3.09 -14.54 -15.43
N ALA A 262 2.55 -13.78 -16.37
CA ALA A 262 1.12 -13.48 -16.32
C ALA A 262 0.35 -14.82 -16.32
N PRO A 263 -0.68 -15.02 -15.48
CA PRO A 263 -1.58 -16.13 -15.67
C PRO A 263 -2.29 -15.91 -17.00
N GLN A 264 -1.99 -16.73 -18.00
CA GLN A 264 -2.85 -16.83 -19.18
C GLN A 264 -4.23 -17.25 -18.66
N SER A 265 -5.21 -16.35 -18.77
CA SER A 265 -6.61 -16.72 -18.66
C SER A 265 -6.85 -17.80 -19.71
N ARG A 266 -7.18 -19.02 -19.27
CA ARG A 266 -7.72 -20.05 -20.16
C ARG A 266 -8.98 -19.48 -20.79
N VAL A 267 -8.89 -19.07 -22.05
CA VAL A 267 -10.05 -18.92 -22.91
C VAL A 267 -10.62 -20.32 -23.04
N ALA A 268 -11.78 -20.57 -22.44
CA ALA A 268 -12.53 -21.79 -22.69
C ALA A 268 -13.06 -21.71 -24.13
N SER A 269 -12.33 -22.29 -25.07
CA SER A 269 -12.84 -22.58 -26.39
C SER A 269 -13.95 -23.62 -26.24
N ALA A 270 -15.18 -23.21 -26.48
CA ALA A 270 -16.29 -24.12 -26.67
C ALA A 270 -16.14 -24.75 -28.06
N GLU A 271 -15.48 -25.91 -28.12
CA GLU A 271 -15.53 -26.80 -29.29
C GLU A 271 -16.19 -28.11 -28.88
N THR A 272 -17.47 -28.18 -29.23
CA THR A 272 -18.21 -29.32 -29.79
C THR A 272 -17.69 -30.72 -29.44
N LEU A 273 -18.28 -31.34 -28.43
CA LEU A 273 -18.26 -32.80 -28.25
C LEU A 273 -19.12 -33.45 -29.34
N ALA A 274 -18.47 -34.06 -30.34
CA ALA A 274 -19.08 -35.04 -31.22
C ALA A 274 -18.94 -36.45 -30.59
N PRO A 275 -19.99 -37.31 -30.64
CA PRO A 275 -19.93 -38.64 -30.05
C PRO A 275 -19.20 -39.62 -30.98
N ILE A 276 -18.40 -40.49 -30.36
CA ILE A 276 -17.74 -41.64 -31.00
C ILE A 276 -18.79 -42.73 -31.25
N ILE A 277 -19.06 -43.05 -32.52
CA ILE A 277 -19.76 -44.28 -32.93
C ILE A 277 -18.88 -44.98 -33.97
N GLY A 278 -18.59 -46.27 -33.72
CA GLY A 278 -17.72 -47.13 -34.53
C GLY A 278 -18.32 -47.51 -35.90
N PRO A 279 -17.51 -48.13 -36.78
CA PRO A 279 -17.88 -48.33 -38.18
C PRO A 279 -18.78 -49.56 -38.34
N GLY A 280 -19.89 -49.41 -39.06
CA GLY A 280 -20.67 -50.55 -39.52
C GLY A 280 -22.08 -50.21 -40.00
N ALA A 281 -22.34 -50.54 -41.26
CA ALA A 281 -23.64 -50.77 -41.90
C ALA A 281 -24.51 -49.56 -42.35
N THR A 282 -24.47 -49.40 -43.67
CA THR A 282 -25.41 -48.89 -44.69
C THR A 282 -26.91 -48.78 -44.35
N ILE A 283 -27.55 -47.80 -45.02
CA ILE A 283 -28.94 -47.72 -45.59
C ILE A 283 -29.82 -46.58 -45.02
N GLY A 284 -29.96 -45.51 -45.81
CA GLY A 284 -31.20 -45.14 -46.51
C GLY A 284 -32.47 -44.70 -45.76
N SER A 285 -32.75 -43.39 -45.87
CA SER A 285 -34.06 -42.77 -46.24
C SER A 285 -35.17 -42.49 -45.20
N ALA A 286 -35.75 -41.28 -45.40
CA ALA A 286 -37.15 -40.85 -45.24
C ALA A 286 -37.74 -40.56 -43.84
N GLY A 287 -38.43 -39.41 -43.74
CA GLY A 287 -39.51 -39.22 -42.76
C GLY A 287 -39.76 -37.79 -42.26
N LYS A 288 -40.74 -37.10 -42.86
CA LYS A 288 -41.41 -35.86 -42.37
C LYS A 288 -42.20 -36.10 -41.07
N ALA A 289 -42.46 -35.03 -40.29
CA ALA A 289 -43.73 -34.68 -39.58
C ALA A 289 -43.45 -33.83 -38.31
N THR A 290 -43.73 -32.51 -38.30
CA THR A 290 -44.94 -31.79 -37.78
C THR A 290 -45.13 -31.69 -36.25
N VAL A 291 -45.13 -30.43 -35.78
CA VAL A 291 -46.11 -29.73 -34.91
C VAL A 291 -46.42 -30.26 -33.50
N GLY A 292 -46.35 -29.35 -32.51
CA GLY A 292 -47.20 -29.41 -31.30
C GLY A 292 -46.63 -28.63 -30.12
N GLY A 293 -47.18 -27.45 -29.83
CA GLY A 293 -46.90 -26.70 -28.60
C GLY A 293 -47.80 -27.14 -27.43
N ASN A 294 -47.45 -26.76 -26.21
CA ASN A 294 -48.43 -26.30 -25.21
C ASN A 294 -47.79 -25.62 -23.99
N ALA A 295 -48.58 -24.73 -23.39
CA ALA A 295 -48.24 -23.79 -22.34
C ALA A 295 -48.59 -24.28 -20.92
N GLY A 296 -47.74 -23.90 -19.94
CA GLY A 296 -48.03 -23.58 -18.53
C GLY A 296 -48.41 -24.73 -17.56
N PRO A 297 -48.52 -24.47 -16.23
CA PRO A 297 -48.06 -23.31 -15.45
C PRO A 297 -47.27 -23.69 -14.15
N THR A 298 -46.73 -22.66 -13.49
CA THR A 298 -46.12 -22.67 -12.15
C THR A 298 -47.13 -22.91 -11.01
N PRO A 299 -46.65 -23.39 -9.84
CA PRO A 299 -46.97 -22.67 -8.59
C PRO A 299 -45.81 -22.59 -7.57
N HIS A 300 -45.81 -21.51 -6.78
CA HIS A 300 -44.96 -21.22 -5.60
C HIS A 300 -45.44 -22.01 -4.33
N PRO A 301 -44.99 -21.67 -3.09
CA PRO A 301 -43.78 -22.13 -2.41
C PRO A 301 -44.12 -22.86 -1.08
N ARG A 302 -43.13 -23.45 -0.38
CA ARG A 302 -43.27 -23.78 1.06
C ARG A 302 -42.01 -23.47 1.89
N PRO A 303 -42.17 -23.07 3.17
CA PRO A 303 -41.10 -22.58 4.02
C PRO A 303 -40.60 -23.62 5.04
N GLY A 304 -39.43 -23.33 5.63
CA GLY A 304 -39.09 -23.76 7.00
C GLY A 304 -37.86 -24.65 7.13
N LYS A 305 -36.86 -24.20 7.89
CA LYS A 305 -36.63 -24.67 9.27
C LYS A 305 -35.42 -23.97 9.90
N ASN A 306 -35.71 -23.30 11.02
CA ASN A 306 -34.75 -22.89 12.04
C ASN A 306 -34.11 -24.13 12.67
N PHE A 307 -32.81 -24.08 12.96
CA PHE A 307 -32.21 -24.83 14.05
C PHE A 307 -31.36 -23.91 14.92
N LYS A 308 -31.51 -24.17 16.22
CA LYS A 308 -31.00 -23.48 17.40
C LYS A 308 -29.48 -23.35 17.43
#